data_AF-G4TXU1-F1
#
_entry.id   AF-G4TXU1-F1
#
_cell.length_a   1.000
_cell.length_b   1.000
_cell.length_c   1.000
_cell.angle_alpha   90.00
_cell.angle_beta   90.00
_cell.angle_gamma   90.00
#
_symmetry.space_group_name_H-M   'P 1'
#
loop_
_entity.id
_entity.type
_entity.pdbx_description
1 polymer ?
#
loop_
_entity_poly.entity_id
_entity_poly.type
_entity_poly.pdbx_seq_one_letter_code
_entity_poly.pdbx_strand_id
1 'polypeptide(L)'
;MANEPEEYELVFIDSDDPEQIGCATISKRSTIAKLRQQIQSLLPLYAGASPTELALFQVDIPDKGDLTQKIVEKSKDLGSPLRATYPIYEYYASPPPAKMVHILVRCSASPHDELRE
;
A
#
# COMPACT_ATOMS: atom_id res chain seq x y z
N MET A 1 -26.66 -16.55 -2.06
CA MET A 1 -26.07 -15.21 -2.19
C MET A 1 -24.83 -15.22 -1.33
N ALA A 2 -23.64 -15.15 -1.93
CA ALA A 2 -22.41 -15.12 -1.13
C ALA A 2 -22.33 -13.75 -0.44
N ASN A 3 -22.23 -13.74 0.88
CA ASN A 3 -21.92 -12.52 1.62
C ASN A 3 -20.53 -12.08 1.15
N GLU A 4 -20.47 -11.00 0.38
CA GLU A 4 -19.19 -10.37 0.08
C GLU A 4 -18.51 -9.99 1.40
N PRO A 5 -17.20 -10.21 1.53
CA PRO A 5 -16.50 -9.83 2.74
C PRO A 5 -16.59 -8.31 2.94
N GLU A 6 -16.96 -7.90 4.16
CA GLU A 6 -17.04 -6.48 4.54
C GLU A 6 -15.67 -5.87 4.82
N GLU A 7 -14.67 -6.73 5.00
CA GLU A 7 -13.27 -6.39 5.28
C GLU A 7 -12.37 -7.03 4.23
N TYR A 8 -11.35 -6.27 3.84
CA TYR A 8 -10.29 -6.72 2.96
C TYR A 8 -8.99 -6.86 3.73
N GLU A 9 -8.23 -7.87 3.35
CA GLU A 9 -6.86 -8.06 3.77
C GLU A 9 -5.97 -7.51 2.65
N LEU A 10 -5.23 -6.44 2.95
CA LEU A 10 -4.36 -5.76 1.99
C LEU A 10 -2.90 -5.92 2.42
N VAL A 11 -2.15 -6.69 1.65
CA VAL A 11 -0.70 -6.78 1.72
C VAL A 11 -0.09 -5.52 1.10
N PHE A 12 0.82 -4.90 1.83
CA PHE A 12 1.54 -3.71 1.42
C PHE A 12 3.03 -3.87 1.64
N ILE A 13 3.82 -3.15 0.87
CA ILE A 13 5.28 -3.16 0.96
C ILE A 13 5.82 -1.75 0.78
N ASP A 14 6.92 -1.42 1.46
CA ASP A 14 7.64 -0.18 1.22
C ASP A 14 8.35 -0.24 -0.15
N SER A 15 8.32 0.87 -0.90
CA SER A 15 8.93 0.95 -2.23
C SER A 15 10.45 1.02 -2.21
N ASP A 16 11.01 1.58 -1.14
CA ASP A 16 12.44 1.79 -0.97
C ASP A 16 13.09 0.62 -0.23
N ASP A 17 12.34 -0.05 0.67
CA ASP A 17 12.76 -1.25 1.39
C ASP A 17 11.77 -2.41 1.20
N PRO A 18 11.99 -3.27 0.18
CA PRO A 18 11.08 -4.38 -0.12
C PRO A 18 11.14 -5.52 0.91
N GLU A 19 11.93 -5.42 1.98
CA GLU A 19 11.88 -6.36 3.09
C GLU A 19 10.76 -5.98 4.09
N GLN A 20 10.27 -4.74 4.03
CA GLN A 20 9.21 -4.21 4.90
C GLN A 20 7.83 -4.51 4.33
N ILE A 21 7.43 -5.77 4.45
CA ILE A 21 6.07 -6.23 4.13
C ILE A 21 5.19 -6.13 5.37
N GLY A 22 3.98 -5.59 5.17
CA GLY A 22 2.92 -5.63 6.17
C GLY A 22 1.60 -6.09 5.56
N CYS A 23 0.65 -6.36 6.45
CA CYS A 23 -0.69 -6.74 6.08
C CYS A 23 -1.70 -5.97 6.95
N ALA A 24 -2.66 -5.31 6.32
CA ALA A 24 -3.70 -4.55 7.00
C ALA A 24 -5.07 -5.15 6.71
N THR A 25 -5.81 -5.45 7.77
CA THR A 25 -7.23 -5.77 7.67
C THR A 25 -8.04 -4.48 7.80
N ILE A 26 -8.85 -4.17 6.78
CA ILE A 26 -9.60 -2.92 6.75
C ILE A 26 -10.97 -3.11 6.10
N SER A 27 -12.00 -2.49 6.67
CA SER A 27 -13.33 -2.48 6.04
C SER A 27 -13.29 -1.85 4.64
N LYS A 28 -13.97 -2.47 3.67
CA LYS A 28 -14.05 -1.96 2.29
C LYS A 28 -14.65 -0.56 2.18
N ARG A 29 -15.46 -0.15 3.17
CA ARG A 29 -16.07 1.18 3.27
C ARG A 29 -15.18 2.22 3.94
N SER A 30 -14.07 1.81 4.55
CA SER A 30 -13.09 2.74 5.12
C SER A 30 -12.37 3.52 4.03
N THR A 31 -11.79 4.65 4.39
CA THR A 31 -11.04 5.50 3.46
C THR A 31 -9.57 5.11 3.38
N ILE A 32 -8.92 5.50 2.29
CA ILE A 32 -7.46 5.41 2.14
C ILE A 32 -6.72 6.13 3.27
N ALA A 33 -7.26 7.24 3.80
CA ALA A 33 -6.69 7.93 4.96
C ALA A 33 -6.60 7.01 6.20
N LYS A 34 -7.65 6.23 6.48
CA LYS A 34 -7.62 5.24 7.58
C LYS A 34 -6.62 4.13 7.32
N LEU A 35 -6.48 3.70 6.06
CA LEU A 35 -5.48 2.71 5.68
C LEU A 35 -4.05 3.22 5.92
N ARG A 36 -3.76 4.48 5.58
CA ARG A 36 -2.46 5.11 5.88
C ARG A 36 -2.14 5.10 7.37
N GLN A 37 -3.11 5.45 8.22
CA GLN A 37 -2.96 5.42 9.68
C GLN A 37 -2.70 4.01 10.22
N GLN A 38 -3.37 2.99 9.65
CA GLN A 38 -3.09 1.60 10.00
C GLN A 38 -1.68 1.20 9.59
N ILE A 39 -1.28 1.45 8.33
CA ILE A 39 0.06 1.12 7.82
C ILE A 39 1.15 1.76 8.67
N GLN A 40 0.99 3.05 9.00
CA GLN A 40 1.89 3.79 9.87
C GLN A 40 2.04 3.14 11.26
N SER A 41 0.94 2.61 11.81
CA SER A 41 0.94 1.96 13.12
C SER A 41 1.51 0.54 13.09
N LEU A 42 1.42 -0.14 11.94
CA LEU A 42 1.88 -1.51 11.76
C LEU A 42 3.38 -1.60 11.49
N LEU A 43 3.93 -0.64 10.74
CA LEU A 43 5.34 -0.63 10.41
C LEU A 43 6.11 0.37 11.27
N PRO A 44 7.08 -0.09 12.10
CA PRO A 44 7.86 0.78 12.97
C PRO A 44 8.69 1.82 12.20
N LEU A 45 8.98 1.55 10.92
CA LEU A 45 9.71 2.47 10.05
C LEU A 45 8.98 3.80 9.81
N TYR A 46 7.65 3.85 10.01
CA TYR A 46 6.83 5.05 9.87
C TYR A 46 6.43 5.67 11.21
N ALA A 47 6.97 5.21 12.34
CA ALA A 47 6.55 5.67 13.67
C ALA A 47 6.72 7.18 13.90
N GLY A 48 7.62 7.83 13.15
CA GLY A 48 7.83 9.29 13.17
C GLY A 48 7.23 10.05 11.98
N ALA A 49 6.75 9.36 10.95
CA ALA A 49 6.17 10.00 9.76
C ALA A 49 4.69 10.30 9.98
N SER A 50 4.19 11.41 9.45
CA SER A 50 2.76 11.71 9.45
C SER A 50 2.04 10.81 8.43
N PRO A 51 0.79 10.38 8.69
CA PRO A 51 0.05 9.54 7.75
C PRO A 51 -0.22 10.23 6.39
N THR A 52 -0.13 11.56 6.33
CA THR A 52 -0.19 12.33 5.07
C THR A 52 1.06 12.20 4.22
N GLU A 53 2.20 11.87 4.82
CA GLU A 53 3.50 11.68 4.15
C GLU A 53 3.62 10.28 3.51
N LEU A 54 2.68 9.38 3.83
CA LEU A 54 2.55 8.08 3.19
C LEU A 54 1.72 8.20 1.92
N ALA A 55 2.37 8.07 0.76
CA ALA A 55 1.73 7.88 -0.52
C ALA A 55 1.49 6.38 -0.74
N LEU A 56 0.22 6.00 -0.93
CA LEU A 56 -0.15 4.63 -1.25
C LEU A 56 -0.42 4.53 -2.75
N PHE A 57 0.07 3.47 -3.38
CA PHE A 57 -0.16 3.18 -4.80
C PHE A 57 -0.74 1.78 -4.91
N GLN A 58 -1.83 1.63 -5.66
CA GLN A 58 -2.38 0.31 -5.95
C GLN A 58 -1.46 -0.40 -6.93
N VAL A 59 -0.94 -1.55 -6.52
CA VAL A 59 -0.18 -2.45 -7.39
C VAL A 59 -0.66 -3.86 -7.15
N ASP A 60 -0.97 -4.62 -8.18
CA ASP A 60 -1.31 -6.03 -8.04
C ASP A 60 -0.12 -6.87 -8.52
N ILE A 61 0.84 -7.10 -7.61
CA ILE A 61 2.07 -7.83 -7.90
C ILE A 61 1.96 -9.24 -7.31
N PRO A 62 2.04 -10.31 -8.13
CA PRO A 62 2.02 -11.66 -7.60
C PRO A 62 3.27 -11.95 -6.78
N ASP A 63 3.05 -12.45 -5.55
CA ASP A 63 4.08 -12.88 -4.58
C ASP A 63 4.70 -14.23 -5.01
N LYS A 64 5.34 -14.23 -6.18
CA LYS A 64 5.99 -15.39 -6.79
C LYS A 64 7.23 -14.95 -7.56
N GLY A 65 8.33 -15.69 -7.40
CA GLY A 65 9.59 -15.36 -8.07
C GLY A 65 10.28 -14.17 -7.41
N ASP A 66 11.03 -13.38 -8.19
CA ASP A 66 11.79 -12.25 -7.67
C ASP A 66 10.88 -11.03 -7.43
N LEU A 67 10.42 -10.89 -6.19
CA LEU A 67 9.50 -9.81 -5.78
C LEU A 67 10.20 -8.45 -5.85
N THR A 68 11.47 -8.39 -5.44
CA THR A 68 12.29 -7.17 -5.49
C THR A 68 12.38 -6.60 -6.90
N GLN A 69 12.72 -7.42 -7.89
CA GLN A 69 12.79 -6.98 -9.28
C GLN A 69 11.44 -6.46 -9.78
N LYS A 70 10.34 -7.12 -9.41
CA LYS A 70 8.98 -6.70 -9.81
C LYS A 70 8.58 -5.37 -9.17
N ILE A 71 8.94 -5.14 -7.91
CA ILE A 71 8.70 -3.87 -7.23
C ILE A 71 9.52 -2.77 -7.88
N VAL A 72 10.80 -3.00 -8.17
CA VAL A 72 11.65 -2.04 -8.87
C VAL A 72 11.09 -1.70 -10.25
N GLU A 73 10.59 -2.69 -10.99
CA GLU A 73 9.94 -2.46 -12.29
C GLU A 73 8.65 -1.65 -12.14
N LYS A 74 7.79 -2.01 -11.19
CA LYS A 74 6.51 -1.33 -10.94
C LYS A 74 6.69 0.08 -10.41
N SER A 75 7.73 0.32 -9.62
CA SER A 75 8.05 1.62 -9.03
C SER A 75 8.46 2.68 -10.05
N LYS A 76 8.84 2.26 -11.27
CA LYS A 76 9.15 3.19 -12.38
C LYS A 76 7.91 3.88 -12.95
N ASP A 77 6.73 3.26 -12.83
CA ASP A 77 5.47 3.76 -13.38
C ASP A 77 4.30 3.42 -12.44
N LEU A 78 4.23 4.13 -11.30
CA LEU A 78 3.18 3.93 -10.28
C LEU A 78 1.91 4.72 -10.56
N GLY A 79 1.94 5.63 -11.53
CA GLY A 79 0.85 6.57 -11.78
C GLY A 79 0.63 7.53 -10.61
N SER A 80 -0.64 7.81 -10.30
CA SER A 80 -1.01 8.73 -9.22
C SER A 80 -1.29 7.99 -7.91
N PRO A 81 -0.91 8.57 -6.75
CA PRO A 81 -1.21 7.98 -5.45
C PRO A 81 -2.72 7.93 -5.18
N LEU A 82 -3.13 6.93 -4.40
CA LEU A 82 -4.50 6.72 -3.97
C LEU A 82 -5.02 7.91 -3.17
N ARG A 83 -6.22 8.38 -3.53
CA ARG A 83 -6.85 9.54 -2.89
C ARG A 83 -7.31 9.19 -1.48
N ALA A 84 -6.80 9.95 -0.51
CA ALA A 84 -7.06 9.75 0.92
C ALA A 84 -8.55 9.73 1.30
N THR A 85 -9.39 10.48 0.59
CA THR A 85 -10.83 10.60 0.85
C THR A 85 -11.66 9.48 0.26
N TYR A 86 -11.10 8.67 -0.65
CA TYR A 86 -11.86 7.65 -1.36
C TYR A 86 -11.93 6.38 -0.52
N PRO A 87 -13.08 5.68 -0.54
CA PRO A 87 -13.21 4.41 0.14
C PRO A 87 -12.42 3.29 -0.58
N ILE A 88 -12.03 2.25 0.15
CA ILE A 88 -11.22 1.14 -0.39
C ILE A 88 -11.91 0.45 -1.57
N TYR A 89 -13.24 0.28 -1.52
CA TYR A 89 -14.00 -0.42 -2.56
C TYR A 89 -13.93 0.25 -3.95
N GLU A 90 -13.57 1.53 -4.04
CA GLU A 90 -13.39 2.23 -5.32
C GLU A 90 -12.13 1.74 -6.07
N TYR A 91 -11.15 1.21 -5.33
CA TYR A 91 -9.91 0.65 -5.89
C TYR A 91 -9.94 -0.88 -5.94
N TYR A 92 -10.66 -1.50 -4.99
CA TYR A 92 -10.89 -2.93 -4.93
C TYR A 92 -12.39 -3.21 -4.88
N ALA A 93 -13.05 -3.21 -6.05
CA ALA A 93 -14.48 -3.50 -6.14
C ALA A 93 -14.84 -4.96 -5.80
N SER A 94 -13.84 -5.84 -5.81
CA SER A 94 -13.93 -7.25 -5.42
C SER A 94 -12.83 -7.58 -4.42
N PRO A 95 -12.95 -8.68 -3.66
CA PRO A 95 -11.93 -9.08 -2.70
C PRO A 95 -10.56 -9.18 -3.39
N PRO A 96 -9.52 -8.54 -2.82
CA PRO A 96 -8.18 -8.61 -3.39
C PRO A 96 -7.73 -10.07 -3.52
N PRO A 97 -7.06 -10.44 -4.64
CA PRO A 97 -6.59 -11.80 -4.83
C PRO A 97 -5.53 -12.18 -3.80
N ALA A 98 -5.73 -13.30 -3.11
CA ALA A 98 -4.74 -13.81 -2.16
C ALA A 98 -3.36 -14.06 -2.82
N LYS A 99 -2.28 -13.90 -2.06
CA LYS A 99 -0.88 -14.08 -2.50
C LYS A 99 -0.42 -13.04 -3.53
N MET A 100 -0.87 -11.80 -3.37
CA MET A 100 -0.36 -10.65 -4.11
C MET A 100 -0.01 -9.54 -3.13
N VAL A 101 1.01 -8.76 -3.47
CA VAL A 101 1.18 -7.42 -2.90
C VAL A 101 0.15 -6.54 -3.59
N HIS A 102 -0.63 -5.80 -2.80
CA HIS A 102 -1.72 -4.94 -3.27
C HIS A 102 -1.34 -3.47 -3.27
N ILE A 103 -0.46 -3.06 -2.36
CA ILE A 103 -0.12 -1.65 -2.17
C ILE A 103 1.39 -1.47 -2.09
N LEU A 104 1.91 -0.52 -2.84
CA LEU A 104 3.23 0.05 -2.60
C LEU A 104 3.08 1.32 -1.76
N VAL A 105 3.88 1.41 -0.71
CA VAL A 105 3.94 2.56 0.19
C VAL A 105 5.23 3.31 -0.11
N ARG A 106 5.11 4.60 -0.38
CA ARG A 106 6.26 5.51 -0.48
C ARG A 106 6.11 6.59 0.57
N CYS A 107 7.12 6.77 1.41
CA CYS A 107 7.13 7.84 2.40
C CYS A 107 7.89 9.04 1.85
N SER A 108 7.24 10.19 1.73
CA SER A 108 7.89 11.44 1.28
C SER A 108 8.84 12.03 2.34
N ALA A 109 8.75 11.58 3.60
CA ALA A 109 9.67 11.95 4.66
C ALA A 109 10.95 11.10 4.65
N SER A 110 11.04 10.09 3.78
CA SER A 110 12.25 9.29 3.66
C SER A 110 13.40 10.18 3.18
N PRO A 111 14.55 10.21 3.87
CA PRO A 111 15.70 11.08 3.53
C PRO A 111 16.38 10.76 2.19
N HIS A 112 15.81 9.85 1.40
CA HIS A 112 16.32 9.45 0.08
C HIS A 112 15.83 10.35 -1.07
N ASP A 113 14.86 11.24 -0.85
CA ASP A 113 14.31 12.10 -1.92
C ASP A 113 15.09 13.43 -2.10
N GLU A 114 15.96 13.82 -1.15
CA GLU A 114 16.75 15.08 -1.23
C GLU A 114 17.95 15.03 -2.21
N LEU A 115 18.10 13.96 -3.01
CA LEU A 115 19.22 13.81 -3.97
C LEU A 115 18.79 13.69 -5.44
N ARG A 116 17.55 14.03 -5.78
CA ARG A 116 17.11 14.15 -7.19
C ARG A 116 16.46 15.49 -7.45
N GLU A 117 17.31 16.51 -7.57
CA GLU A 117 17.42 17.50 -8.68
C GLU A 117 18.08 18.80 -8.19
#